data_AF-A0A5C1AD61-F1
#
_entry.id   AF-A0A5C1AD61-F1
#
_cell.length_a   1.000
_cell.length_b   1.000
_cell.length_c   1.000
_cell.angle_alpha   90.00
_cell.angle_beta   90.00
_cell.angle_gamma   90.00
#
_symmetry.space_group_name_H-M   'P 1'
#
loop_
_entity.id
_entity.type
_entity.pdbx_description
1 polymer ?
#
loop_
_entity_poly.entity_id
_entity_poly.type
_entity_poly.pdbx_seq_one_letter_code
_entity_poly.pdbx_strand_id
1 'polypeptide(L)'
;MRSLALLFLLPAVAVGQEKKESKLTPIAPATLTRKEPIDYAKDVQPIFAAKCTVCHSGSEQKGKFDIGTFPALMKGGRRGVAIIAGKPAESPLYLYSSHNKAPVMPPKAEENDLTANEVAVLKLWIEQGAKGPAGPEIKARPTVVLTLPPALVKPVRAVAISPEKADKAVVAAGRGNQIHLFDGKTGAFKSTLIDPTLKTAAGKVANSAHISLVESLAYSPDGKTLASGSFQELTLWDAEKGTVRQRIGGFADRVVAIAYSPDGKLLATGGGAPTEDGEVKVFDAATGKLAFEVKSGHSDTVFGVCFSPDGKLLATGGADKFVKVWEVPGGKFVKSFEGHTHHVLDVGWTADGKKLVSAGADNILKVWDYEKGEKARDIPGHKLQVTRLAFVPKTQTFLSVSGDKTAVLWNGDNGGSMRSYAGSQDFLYAVATNPDGNLVATGGEEGIVRLYNGTNGQLVKAMLPPDAEPKKDEKK
;
A
#
# COMPACT_ATOMS: atom_id res chain seq x y z
N MET A 1 -14.78 31.65 -62.03
CA MET A 1 -13.53 31.16 -61.41
C MET A 1 -13.87 30.42 -60.13
N ARG A 2 -13.98 29.08 -60.20
CA ARG A 2 -14.11 28.19 -59.04
C ARG A 2 -12.92 27.25 -59.11
N SER A 3 -11.96 27.38 -58.19
CA SER A 3 -10.81 26.48 -58.11
C SER A 3 -11.22 25.18 -57.40
N LEU A 4 -11.09 24.08 -58.13
CA LEU A 4 -11.15 22.71 -57.66
C LEU A 4 -9.86 22.41 -56.87
N ALA A 5 -9.97 22.08 -55.58
CA ALA A 5 -8.86 21.50 -54.83
C ALA A 5 -8.98 19.97 -54.87
N LEU A 6 -8.03 19.31 -55.55
CA LEU A 6 -7.88 17.86 -55.57
C LEU A 6 -7.45 17.37 -54.18
N LEU A 7 -8.27 16.53 -53.55
CA LEU A 7 -7.91 15.76 -52.36
C LEU A 7 -7.17 14.49 -52.82
N PHE A 8 -5.86 14.39 -52.55
CA PHE A 8 -5.12 13.14 -52.72
C PHE A 8 -5.47 12.17 -51.57
N LEU A 9 -6.18 11.09 -51.89
CA LEU A 9 -6.36 9.93 -51.02
C LEU A 9 -5.08 9.08 -51.06
N LEU A 10 -4.30 9.09 -49.98
CA LEU A 10 -3.27 8.08 -49.74
C LEU A 10 -3.93 6.78 -49.23
N PRO A 11 -3.55 5.60 -49.72
CA PRO A 11 -4.09 4.34 -49.20
C PRO A 11 -3.56 4.10 -47.79
N ALA A 12 -4.48 3.87 -46.85
CA ALA A 12 -4.13 3.40 -45.52
C ALA A 12 -3.52 1.99 -45.63
N VAL A 13 -2.20 1.89 -45.46
CA VAL A 13 -1.54 0.61 -45.23
C VAL A 13 -1.94 0.15 -43.84
N ALA A 14 -2.94 -0.71 -43.77
CA ALA A 14 -3.25 -1.47 -42.57
C ALA A 14 -2.06 -2.41 -42.32
N VAL A 15 -1.15 -2.02 -41.41
CA VAL A 15 -0.20 -2.95 -40.81
C VAL A 15 -1.01 -3.86 -39.90
N GLY A 16 -1.54 -4.94 -40.48
CA GLY A 16 -2.01 -6.07 -39.72
C GLY A 16 -0.82 -6.66 -38.98
N GLN A 17 -0.67 -6.35 -37.69
CA GLN A 17 0.10 -7.21 -36.81
C GLN A 17 -0.67 -8.54 -36.74
N GLU A 18 -0.24 -9.53 -37.52
CA GLU A 18 -0.56 -10.92 -37.26
C GLU A 18 -0.13 -11.21 -35.81
N LYS A 19 -1.11 -11.33 -34.91
CA LYS A 19 -0.87 -11.90 -33.59
C LYS A 19 -0.44 -13.34 -33.83
N LYS A 20 0.87 -13.59 -33.84
CA LYS A 20 1.45 -14.92 -33.69
C LYS A 20 0.79 -15.54 -32.46
N GLU A 21 -0.12 -16.49 -32.66
CA GLU A 21 -0.66 -17.29 -31.57
C GLU A 21 0.53 -17.97 -30.89
N SER A 22 0.86 -17.52 -29.69
CA SER A 22 1.94 -18.14 -28.92
C SER A 22 1.51 -19.57 -28.62
N LYS A 23 2.19 -20.55 -29.21
CA LYS A 23 1.97 -21.98 -28.92
C LYS A 23 2.05 -22.18 -27.41
N LEU A 24 0.94 -22.65 -26.81
CA LEU A 24 0.86 -22.92 -25.38
C LEU A 24 1.71 -24.14 -25.04
N THR A 25 2.35 -24.13 -23.87
CA THR A 25 3.08 -25.27 -23.31
C THR A 25 2.42 -25.66 -22.00
N PRO A 26 1.41 -26.55 -22.02
CA PRO A 26 0.71 -26.99 -20.82
C PRO A 26 1.64 -27.63 -19.79
N ILE A 27 1.39 -27.36 -18.52
CA ILE A 27 2.06 -28.04 -17.41
C ILE A 27 1.27 -29.31 -17.09
N ALA A 28 1.84 -30.47 -17.37
CA ALA A 28 1.20 -31.75 -17.08
C ALA A 28 1.09 -31.97 -15.56
N PRO A 29 -0.09 -32.35 -15.02
CA PRO A 29 -0.22 -32.69 -13.61
C PRO A 29 0.60 -33.94 -13.27
N ALA A 30 1.33 -33.90 -12.16
CA ALA A 30 1.99 -35.09 -11.61
C ALA A 30 0.97 -36.10 -11.07
N THR A 31 1.38 -37.36 -10.93
CA THR A 31 0.57 -38.39 -10.25
C THR A 31 0.67 -38.19 -8.74
N LEU A 32 -0.48 -37.98 -8.08
CA LEU A 32 -0.56 -37.87 -6.62
C LEU A 32 -1.11 -39.16 -6.00
N THR A 33 -0.37 -39.74 -5.06
CA THR A 33 -0.84 -40.87 -4.24
C THR A 33 -1.10 -40.37 -2.83
N ARG A 34 -2.38 -40.31 -2.41
CA ARG A 34 -2.76 -39.83 -1.08
C ARG A 34 -4.02 -40.51 -0.56
N LYS A 35 -4.06 -40.74 0.76
CA LYS A 35 -5.19 -41.41 1.44
C LYS A 35 -6.30 -40.43 1.83
N GLU A 36 -5.94 -39.19 2.12
CA GLU A 36 -6.86 -38.13 2.53
C GLU A 36 -7.23 -37.22 1.35
N PRO A 37 -8.48 -36.71 1.29
CA PRO A 37 -8.89 -35.67 0.34
C PRO A 37 -7.97 -34.44 0.40
N ILE A 38 -8.00 -33.62 -0.65
CA ILE A 38 -7.35 -32.31 -0.63
C ILE A 38 -8.05 -31.44 0.41
N ASP A 39 -7.28 -30.87 1.33
CA ASP A 39 -7.75 -29.84 2.24
C ASP A 39 -7.35 -28.45 1.71
N TYR A 40 -8.31 -27.54 1.61
CA TYR A 40 -8.06 -26.23 1.02
C TYR A 40 -6.99 -25.45 1.78
N ALA A 41 -7.07 -25.41 3.12
CA ALA A 41 -6.18 -24.60 3.94
C ALA A 41 -4.75 -25.18 3.97
N LYS A 42 -4.63 -26.50 3.97
CA LYS A 42 -3.36 -27.21 4.05
C LYS A 42 -2.65 -27.32 2.70
N ASP A 43 -3.40 -27.59 1.63
CA ASP A 43 -2.82 -28.00 0.35
C ASP A 43 -2.96 -26.92 -0.75
N VAL A 44 -4.06 -26.18 -0.80
CA VAL A 44 -4.39 -25.28 -1.92
C VAL A 44 -4.03 -23.83 -1.61
N GLN A 45 -4.46 -23.34 -0.46
CA GLN A 45 -4.23 -21.96 -0.04
C GLN A 45 -2.74 -21.59 -0.04
N PRO A 46 -1.79 -22.44 0.40
CA PRO A 46 -0.37 -22.10 0.33
C PRO A 46 0.11 -21.82 -1.10
N ILE A 47 -0.45 -22.51 -2.11
CA ILE A 47 -0.13 -22.29 -3.52
C ILE A 47 -0.59 -20.90 -3.94
N PHE A 48 -1.86 -20.55 -3.66
CA PHE A 48 -2.38 -19.23 -3.99
C PHE A 48 -1.68 -18.12 -3.23
N ALA A 49 -1.45 -18.31 -1.93
CA ALA A 49 -0.70 -17.41 -1.07
C ALA A 49 0.66 -17.10 -1.68
N ALA A 50 1.40 -18.14 -2.06
CA ALA A 50 2.74 -18.00 -2.60
C ALA A 50 2.78 -17.42 -4.02
N LYS A 51 1.80 -17.71 -4.90
CA LYS A 51 1.97 -17.50 -6.36
C LYS A 51 0.98 -16.56 -7.01
N CYS A 52 -0.14 -16.26 -6.35
CA CYS A 52 -1.28 -15.64 -7.03
C CYS A 52 -1.82 -14.44 -6.24
N THR A 53 -1.87 -14.54 -4.91
CA THR A 53 -2.61 -13.63 -4.01
C THR A 53 -2.10 -12.19 -4.12
N VAL A 54 -0.80 -11.99 -4.32
CA VAL A 54 -0.19 -10.65 -4.44
C VAL A 54 -0.77 -9.84 -5.62
N CYS A 55 -1.08 -10.50 -6.75
CA CYS A 55 -1.56 -9.85 -7.97
C CYS A 55 -3.08 -9.96 -8.18
N HIS A 56 -3.74 -10.87 -7.46
CA HIS A 56 -5.12 -11.26 -7.67
C HIS A 56 -6.01 -11.10 -6.44
N SER A 57 -5.61 -10.33 -5.44
CA SER A 57 -6.47 -10.04 -4.28
C SER A 57 -7.01 -8.63 -4.29
N GLY A 58 -8.25 -8.47 -3.82
CA GLY A 58 -8.85 -7.17 -3.51
C GLY A 58 -9.04 -6.25 -4.71
N SER A 59 -8.95 -6.75 -5.94
CA SER A 59 -9.18 -5.94 -7.14
C SER A 59 -10.21 -6.55 -8.08
N GLU A 60 -11.46 -6.10 -7.96
CA GLU A 60 -12.43 -6.18 -9.08
C GLU A 60 -12.09 -5.19 -10.23
N GLN A 61 -11.01 -4.41 -10.11
CA GLN A 61 -10.63 -3.39 -11.08
C GLN A 61 -10.07 -4.04 -12.36
N LYS A 62 -10.89 -4.02 -13.41
CA LYS A 62 -10.65 -4.49 -14.79
C LYS A 62 -10.47 -6.01 -14.97
N GLY A 63 -11.53 -6.77 -14.67
CA GLY A 63 -11.73 -8.11 -15.26
C GLY A 63 -10.77 -9.20 -14.79
N LYS A 64 -10.37 -9.18 -13.51
CA LYS A 64 -9.54 -10.20 -12.86
C LYS A 64 -10.36 -10.97 -11.81
N PHE A 65 -9.92 -12.18 -11.47
CA PHE A 65 -10.49 -12.97 -10.36
C PHE A 65 -9.93 -12.43 -9.03
N ASP A 66 -10.79 -12.22 -8.04
CA ASP A 66 -10.36 -12.00 -6.66
C ASP A 66 -10.18 -13.36 -5.98
N ILE A 67 -8.97 -13.65 -5.53
CA ILE A 67 -8.60 -14.90 -4.85
C ILE A 67 -8.11 -14.64 -3.41
N GLY A 68 -8.29 -13.41 -2.91
CA GLY A 68 -7.81 -13.02 -1.59
C GLY A 68 -8.51 -13.74 -0.43
N THR A 69 -9.70 -14.28 -0.67
CA THR A 69 -10.44 -15.14 0.27
C THR A 69 -11.10 -16.30 -0.47
N PHE A 70 -11.42 -17.39 0.24
CA PHE A 70 -12.17 -18.49 -0.34
C PHE A 70 -13.57 -18.06 -0.82
N PRO A 71 -14.36 -17.27 -0.05
CA PRO A 71 -15.61 -16.72 -0.54
C PRO A 71 -15.47 -15.90 -1.83
N ALA A 72 -14.48 -15.01 -1.91
CA ALA A 72 -14.23 -14.21 -3.12
C ALA A 72 -13.86 -15.08 -4.33
N LEU A 73 -12.96 -16.05 -4.13
CA LEU A 73 -12.55 -17.02 -5.14
C LEU A 73 -13.74 -17.74 -5.77
N MET A 74 -14.66 -18.21 -4.92
CA MET A 74 -15.84 -18.98 -5.36
C MET A 74 -16.95 -18.09 -5.91
N LYS A 75 -17.11 -16.85 -5.41
CA LYS A 75 -18.02 -15.85 -5.96
C LYS A 75 -17.64 -15.47 -7.39
N GLY A 76 -16.33 -15.41 -7.68
CA GLY A 76 -15.81 -14.95 -8.96
C GLY A 76 -15.89 -13.44 -9.10
N GLY A 77 -15.59 -12.95 -10.31
CA GLY A 77 -15.63 -11.52 -10.63
C GLY A 77 -16.44 -11.24 -11.90
N ARG A 78 -16.28 -10.05 -12.48
CA ARG A 78 -16.99 -9.66 -13.72
C ARG A 78 -16.75 -10.58 -14.94
N ARG A 79 -15.70 -11.42 -14.93
CA ARG A 79 -15.44 -12.45 -15.97
C ARG A 79 -16.06 -13.82 -15.66
N GLY A 80 -16.91 -13.89 -14.64
CA GLY A 80 -17.50 -15.13 -14.13
C GLY A 80 -16.68 -15.77 -13.02
N VAL A 81 -17.03 -17.01 -12.71
CA VAL A 81 -16.39 -17.81 -11.65
C VAL A 81 -14.97 -18.22 -12.03
N ALA A 82 -14.05 -18.16 -11.07
CA ALA A 82 -12.66 -18.56 -11.25
C ALA A 82 -12.49 -20.09 -11.25
N ILE A 83 -13.33 -20.76 -10.46
CA ILE A 83 -13.33 -22.20 -10.21
C ILE A 83 -14.76 -22.73 -10.37
N ILE A 84 -14.91 -23.85 -11.07
CA ILE A 84 -16.16 -24.58 -11.22
C ILE A 84 -15.98 -25.92 -10.51
N ALA A 85 -16.66 -26.10 -9.38
CA ALA A 85 -16.58 -27.31 -8.57
C ALA A 85 -16.85 -28.57 -9.40
N GLY A 86 -15.97 -29.57 -9.27
CA GLY A 86 -16.02 -30.84 -10.00
C GLY A 86 -15.47 -30.78 -11.43
N LYS A 87 -15.14 -29.59 -11.95
CA LYS A 87 -14.87 -29.39 -13.38
C LYS A 87 -13.58 -28.61 -13.65
N PRO A 88 -12.39 -29.24 -13.54
CA PRO A 88 -11.12 -28.56 -13.78
C PRO A 88 -11.00 -28.03 -15.21
N ALA A 89 -11.51 -28.77 -16.21
CA ALA A 89 -11.46 -28.37 -17.62
C ALA A 89 -12.34 -27.16 -17.96
N GLU A 90 -13.29 -26.80 -17.10
CA GLU A 90 -14.13 -25.60 -17.26
C GLU A 90 -13.70 -24.46 -16.32
N SER A 91 -12.75 -24.71 -15.40
CA SER A 91 -12.31 -23.75 -14.39
C SER A 91 -11.24 -22.80 -14.93
N PRO A 92 -11.55 -21.51 -15.19
CA PRO A 92 -10.60 -20.62 -15.85
C PRO A 92 -9.28 -20.44 -15.12
N LEU A 93 -9.30 -20.33 -13.79
CA LEU A 93 -8.08 -20.17 -12.99
C LEU A 93 -7.12 -21.33 -13.23
N TYR A 94 -7.62 -22.56 -13.17
CA TYR A 94 -6.83 -23.77 -13.45
C TYR A 94 -6.26 -23.75 -14.87
N LEU A 95 -7.08 -23.44 -15.87
CA LEU A 95 -6.65 -23.44 -17.27
C LEU A 95 -5.56 -22.40 -17.57
N TYR A 96 -5.68 -21.20 -16.99
CA TYR A 96 -4.67 -20.14 -17.18
C TYR A 96 -3.38 -20.47 -16.44
N SER A 97 -3.47 -20.96 -15.20
CA SER A 97 -2.30 -21.25 -14.36
C SER A 97 -1.56 -22.53 -14.74
N SER A 98 -2.22 -23.46 -15.44
CA SER A 98 -1.60 -24.68 -15.97
C SER A 98 -1.19 -24.55 -17.44
N HIS A 99 -1.28 -23.34 -18.01
CA HIS A 99 -0.96 -23.02 -19.41
C HIS A 99 -1.80 -23.78 -20.45
N ASN A 100 -3.02 -24.19 -20.09
CA ASN A 100 -3.98 -24.80 -21.01
C ASN A 100 -4.83 -23.77 -21.78
N LYS A 101 -4.82 -22.50 -21.37
CA LYS A 101 -5.55 -21.42 -22.05
C LYS A 101 -4.78 -20.10 -22.01
N ALA A 102 -4.89 -19.30 -23.07
CA ALA A 102 -4.31 -17.95 -23.12
C ALA A 102 -5.26 -16.90 -22.49
N PRO A 103 -4.73 -15.85 -21.82
CA PRO A 103 -3.30 -15.65 -21.53
C PRO A 103 -2.79 -16.64 -20.48
N VAL A 104 -1.53 -17.07 -20.63
CA VAL A 104 -0.85 -17.89 -19.61
C VAL A 104 -0.60 -17.06 -18.36
N MET A 105 -0.73 -17.69 -17.20
CA MET A 105 -0.44 -17.08 -15.90
C MET A 105 0.55 -17.96 -15.13
N PRO A 106 1.62 -17.40 -14.54
CA PRO A 106 2.02 -15.98 -14.63
C PRO A 106 2.47 -15.58 -16.06
N PRO A 107 2.42 -14.28 -16.41
CA PRO A 107 3.01 -13.82 -17.66
C PRO A 107 4.52 -14.15 -17.71
N LYS A 108 5.06 -14.44 -18.90
CA LYS A 108 6.47 -14.86 -19.09
C LYS A 108 7.54 -13.97 -18.44
N ALA A 109 7.21 -12.73 -18.07
CA ALA A 109 8.12 -11.80 -17.41
C ALA A 109 8.23 -12.00 -15.88
N GLU A 110 7.41 -12.86 -15.28
CA GLU A 110 7.28 -12.98 -13.81
C GLU A 110 7.65 -14.38 -13.25
N GLU A 111 8.28 -15.25 -14.07
CA GLU A 111 8.80 -16.61 -13.76
C GLU A 111 8.43 -17.17 -12.37
N ASN A 112 7.21 -17.72 -12.26
CA ASN A 112 6.76 -18.41 -11.04
C ASN A 112 5.62 -19.40 -11.34
N ASP A 113 5.81 -20.22 -12.37
CA ASP A 113 4.83 -21.21 -12.81
C ASP A 113 4.45 -22.19 -11.70
N LEU A 114 3.26 -22.77 -11.81
CA LEU A 114 2.91 -23.93 -10.99
C LEU A 114 3.82 -25.11 -11.35
N THR A 115 4.28 -25.83 -10.34
CA THR A 115 4.92 -27.13 -10.52
C THR A 115 3.88 -28.18 -10.93
N ALA A 116 4.33 -29.28 -11.53
CA ALA A 116 3.44 -30.41 -11.86
C ALA A 116 2.66 -30.94 -10.65
N ASN A 117 3.27 -30.93 -9.45
CA ASN A 117 2.60 -31.31 -8.21
C ASN A 117 1.51 -30.31 -7.80
N GLU A 118 1.78 -29.00 -7.88
CA GLU A 118 0.79 -27.96 -7.56
C GLU A 118 -0.39 -27.99 -8.55
N VAL A 119 -0.13 -28.20 -9.84
CA VAL A 119 -1.19 -28.41 -10.84
C VAL A 119 -2.04 -29.63 -10.48
N ALA A 120 -1.41 -30.72 -10.05
CA ALA A 120 -2.14 -31.93 -9.64
C ALA A 120 -2.97 -31.73 -8.37
N VAL A 121 -2.45 -31.00 -7.39
CA VAL A 121 -3.19 -30.66 -6.16
C VAL A 121 -4.41 -29.81 -6.49
N LEU A 122 -4.26 -28.77 -7.31
CA LEU A 122 -5.37 -27.92 -7.74
C LEU A 122 -6.40 -28.69 -8.55
N LYS A 123 -5.96 -29.52 -9.51
CA LYS A 123 -6.86 -30.36 -10.31
C LYS A 123 -7.70 -31.26 -9.41
N LEU A 124 -7.04 -32.00 -8.51
CA LEU A 124 -7.71 -32.97 -7.63
C LEU A 124 -8.66 -32.27 -6.65
N TRP A 125 -8.30 -31.10 -6.14
CA TRP A 125 -9.18 -30.30 -5.28
C TRP A 125 -10.46 -29.87 -6.00
N ILE A 126 -10.32 -29.39 -7.23
CA ILE A 126 -11.48 -29.01 -8.07
C ILE A 126 -12.35 -30.23 -8.32
N GLU A 127 -11.77 -31.38 -8.70
CA GLU A 127 -12.49 -32.64 -8.91
C GLU A 127 -13.24 -33.12 -7.66
N GLN A 128 -12.69 -32.87 -6.46
CA GLN A 128 -13.33 -33.16 -5.18
C GLN A 128 -14.39 -32.13 -4.75
N GLY A 129 -14.76 -31.23 -5.65
CA GLY A 129 -15.84 -30.25 -5.47
C GLY A 129 -15.37 -28.88 -4.95
N ALA A 130 -14.07 -28.58 -5.00
CA ALA A 130 -13.51 -27.29 -4.60
C ALA A 130 -13.98 -26.84 -3.19
N LYS A 131 -14.00 -27.78 -2.23
CA LYS A 131 -14.51 -27.53 -0.88
C LYS A 131 -13.63 -26.52 -0.14
N GLY A 132 -14.28 -25.66 0.64
CA GLY A 132 -13.62 -24.65 1.46
C GLY A 132 -12.93 -25.22 2.71
N PRO A 133 -12.26 -24.37 3.49
CA PRO A 133 -11.55 -24.80 4.69
C PRO A 133 -12.49 -25.37 5.75
N ALA A 134 -12.07 -26.44 6.43
CA ALA A 134 -12.79 -27.02 7.56
C ALA A 134 -12.48 -26.26 8.87
N GLY A 135 -12.96 -25.02 9.01
CA GLY A 135 -12.73 -24.21 10.22
C GLY A 135 -12.82 -22.71 9.97
N PRO A 136 -12.60 -21.87 11.00
CA PRO A 136 -12.48 -20.42 10.81
C PRO A 136 -11.40 -20.15 9.76
N GLU A 137 -11.66 -19.19 8.87
CA GLU A 137 -10.82 -18.88 7.70
C GLU A 137 -9.33 -18.92 8.06
N ILE A 138 -8.66 -20.00 7.65
CA ILE A 138 -7.21 -20.04 7.69
C ILE A 138 -6.77 -19.09 6.60
N LYS A 139 -5.99 -18.06 6.94
CA LYS A 139 -5.19 -17.27 6.01
C LYS A 139 -3.75 -17.68 6.22
N ALA A 140 -3.30 -18.75 5.55
CA ALA A 140 -1.89 -19.11 5.55
C ALA A 140 -1.09 -17.90 5.05
N ARG A 141 -0.26 -17.31 5.91
CA ARG A 141 0.57 -16.15 5.55
C ARG A 141 1.53 -16.58 4.43
N PRO A 142 1.51 -15.95 3.25
CA PRO A 142 2.54 -16.18 2.25
C PRO A 142 3.91 -15.90 2.85
N THR A 143 4.87 -16.79 2.63
CA THR A 143 6.27 -16.59 3.03
C THR A 143 7.20 -16.53 1.83
N VAL A 144 6.73 -16.92 0.65
CA VAL A 144 7.50 -16.81 -0.59
C VAL A 144 7.28 -15.43 -1.19
N VAL A 145 8.36 -14.68 -1.33
CA VAL A 145 8.38 -13.38 -2.00
C VAL A 145 8.51 -13.62 -3.50
N LEU A 146 7.57 -13.06 -4.25
CA LEU A 146 7.60 -13.08 -5.70
C LEU A 146 8.41 -11.92 -6.25
N THR A 147 9.00 -12.15 -7.42
CA THR A 147 9.61 -11.09 -8.20
C THR A 147 8.51 -10.17 -8.69
N LEU A 148 8.41 -8.99 -8.07
CA LEU A 148 7.48 -7.96 -8.51
C LEU A 148 8.07 -7.21 -9.73
N PRO A 149 7.25 -6.82 -10.71
CA PRO A 149 7.68 -5.98 -11.82
C PRO A 149 8.43 -4.73 -11.33
N PRO A 150 9.52 -4.31 -12.01
CA PRO A 150 10.31 -3.14 -11.62
C PRO A 150 9.48 -1.87 -11.38
N ALA A 151 8.42 -1.66 -12.17
CA ALA A 151 7.50 -0.54 -12.03
C ALA A 151 6.77 -0.51 -10.68
N LEU A 152 6.53 -1.67 -10.05
CA LEU A 152 5.86 -1.74 -8.75
C LEU A 152 6.83 -1.58 -7.57
N VAL A 153 8.10 -1.95 -7.74
CA VAL A 153 9.10 -1.91 -6.66
C VAL A 153 10.01 -0.69 -6.68
N LYS A 154 10.02 0.06 -7.77
CA LYS A 154 10.78 1.31 -7.87
C LYS A 154 10.25 2.42 -6.94
N PRO A 155 8.92 2.69 -6.85
CA PRO A 155 8.43 3.85 -6.09
C PRO A 155 8.70 3.77 -4.59
N VAL A 156 8.93 4.92 -3.97
CA VAL A 156 8.90 5.08 -2.51
C VAL A 156 7.48 5.46 -2.11
N ARG A 157 6.75 4.52 -1.50
CA ARG A 157 5.32 4.68 -1.15
C ARG A 157 5.08 5.15 0.27
N ALA A 158 6.05 4.95 1.15
CA ALA A 158 5.94 5.36 2.55
C ALA A 158 7.27 5.93 3.05
N VAL A 159 7.20 6.97 3.85
CA VAL A 159 8.34 7.49 4.62
C VAL A 159 7.91 7.77 6.06
N ALA A 160 8.81 7.59 7.01
CA ALA A 160 8.63 8.00 8.40
C ALA A 160 9.96 8.50 8.97
N ILE A 161 9.91 9.47 9.88
CA ILE A 161 11.09 9.96 10.61
C ILE A 161 10.88 9.67 12.09
N SER A 162 11.89 9.09 12.74
CA SER A 162 11.84 8.78 14.16
C SER A 162 11.81 10.09 15.00
N PRO A 163 11.26 10.06 16.23
CA PRO A 163 10.94 11.27 16.98
C PRO A 163 12.16 11.96 17.62
N GLU A 164 13.33 11.34 17.58
CA GLU A 164 14.56 11.93 18.09
C GLU A 164 14.91 13.24 17.38
N LYS A 165 15.81 14.00 18.03
CA LYS A 165 16.42 15.19 17.41
C LYS A 165 17.14 14.81 16.12
N ALA A 166 17.29 15.80 15.24
CA ALA A 166 17.79 15.60 13.89
C ALA A 166 19.15 14.87 13.80
N ASP A 167 20.01 15.00 14.81
CA ASP A 167 21.32 14.34 14.89
C ASP A 167 21.26 12.84 15.19
N LYS A 168 20.12 12.34 15.69
CA LYS A 168 19.89 10.94 16.04
C LYS A 168 18.70 10.32 15.31
N ALA A 169 17.90 11.14 14.63
CA ALA A 169 16.73 10.70 13.90
C ALA A 169 17.11 9.67 12.82
N VAL A 170 16.20 8.76 12.56
CA VAL A 170 16.29 7.76 11.50
C VAL A 170 15.13 7.98 10.54
N VAL A 171 15.44 8.00 9.25
CA VAL A 171 14.44 8.04 8.19
C VAL A 171 14.20 6.61 7.72
N ALA A 172 12.98 6.12 7.86
CA ALA A 172 12.54 4.86 7.27
C ALA A 172 11.82 5.13 5.94
N ALA A 173 12.13 4.35 4.91
CA ALA A 173 11.50 4.47 3.61
C ALA A 173 11.09 3.10 3.05
N GLY A 174 9.81 2.97 2.72
CA GLY A 174 9.22 1.81 2.06
C GLY A 174 9.37 1.93 0.55
N ARG A 175 10.21 1.08 -0.04
CA ARG A 175 10.44 1.00 -1.48
C ARG A 175 10.15 -0.42 -1.95
N GLY A 176 9.13 -0.58 -2.78
CA GLY A 176 8.60 -1.92 -3.07
C GLY A 176 8.23 -2.64 -1.78
N ASN A 177 8.72 -3.85 -1.60
CA ASN A 177 8.51 -4.68 -0.41
C ASN A 177 9.64 -4.59 0.63
N GLN A 178 10.52 -3.60 0.49
CA GLN A 178 11.67 -3.35 1.34
C GLN A 178 11.46 -2.09 2.20
N ILE A 179 12.10 -2.07 3.37
CA ILE A 179 12.18 -0.88 4.22
C ILE A 179 13.65 -0.57 4.42
N HIS A 180 14.09 0.59 3.96
CA HIS A 180 15.45 1.08 4.14
C HIS A 180 15.50 2.14 5.23
N LEU A 181 16.55 2.09 6.05
CA LEU A 181 16.81 3.05 7.11
C LEU A 181 17.98 3.95 6.70
N PHE A 182 17.83 5.25 6.93
CA PHE A 182 18.84 6.27 6.66
C PHE A 182 19.07 7.14 7.90
N ASP A 183 20.28 7.65 8.03
CA ASP A 183 20.62 8.65 9.03
C ASP A 183 19.90 9.98 8.76
N GLY A 184 19.19 10.50 9.75
CA GLY A 184 18.35 11.70 9.60
C GLY A 184 19.13 13.01 9.46
N LYS A 185 20.43 13.03 9.80
CA LYS A 185 21.27 14.22 9.63
C LYS A 185 21.95 14.27 8.27
N THR A 186 22.45 13.13 7.81
CA THR A 186 23.31 13.03 6.63
C THR A 186 22.62 12.40 5.42
N GLY A 187 21.53 11.67 5.64
CA GLY A 187 20.90 10.82 4.64
C GLY A 187 21.73 9.59 4.24
N ALA A 188 22.73 9.22 5.04
CA ALA A 188 23.53 8.03 4.79
C ALA A 188 22.71 6.76 5.01
N PHE A 189 22.84 5.77 4.12
CA PHE A 189 22.20 4.46 4.31
C PHE A 189 22.72 3.77 5.57
N LYS A 190 21.81 3.25 6.40
CA LYS A 190 22.13 2.50 7.63
C LYS A 190 21.95 1.00 7.43
N SER A 191 20.75 0.59 7.03
CA SER A 191 20.39 -0.82 6.90
C SER A 191 19.07 -1.00 6.14
N THR A 192 18.76 -2.24 5.78
CA THR A 192 17.44 -2.66 5.31
C THR A 192 16.82 -3.56 6.36
N LEU A 193 15.54 -3.37 6.67
CA LEU A 193 14.80 -4.27 7.56
C LEU A 193 14.41 -5.55 6.82
N ILE A 194 14.71 -6.69 7.44
CA ILE A 194 14.51 -8.01 6.85
C ILE A 194 13.60 -8.82 7.73
N ASP A 195 12.54 -9.37 7.14
CA ASP A 195 11.78 -10.43 7.75
C ASP A 195 12.46 -11.79 7.45
N PRO A 196 13.10 -12.45 8.44
CA PRO A 196 13.84 -13.69 8.20
C PRO A 196 12.95 -14.89 7.83
N THR A 197 11.63 -14.77 8.05
CA THR A 197 10.64 -15.79 7.70
C THR A 197 10.29 -15.76 6.21
N LEU A 198 10.56 -14.65 5.52
CA LEU A 198 10.32 -14.51 4.09
C LEU A 198 11.45 -15.14 3.28
N LYS A 199 11.08 -15.90 2.26
CA LYS A 199 11.98 -16.66 1.41
C LYS A 199 11.80 -16.30 -0.06
N THR A 200 12.87 -16.42 -0.85
CA THR A 200 12.77 -16.44 -2.31
C THR A 200 12.18 -17.77 -2.77
N ALA A 201 11.79 -17.88 -4.05
CA ALA A 201 11.35 -19.15 -4.64
C ALA A 201 12.40 -20.28 -4.48
N ALA A 202 13.69 -19.94 -4.37
CA ALA A 202 14.78 -20.87 -4.13
C ALA A 202 14.98 -21.24 -2.64
N GLY A 203 14.10 -20.79 -1.74
CA GLY A 203 14.14 -21.12 -0.30
C GLY A 203 15.15 -20.33 0.54
N LYS A 204 15.87 -19.38 -0.05
CA LYS A 204 16.79 -18.47 0.69
C LYS A 204 16.02 -17.35 1.36
N VAL A 205 16.53 -16.77 2.45
CA VAL A 205 15.94 -15.56 3.05
C VAL A 205 15.84 -14.47 1.99
N ALA A 206 14.64 -13.90 1.81
CA ALA A 206 14.41 -12.80 0.88
C ALA A 206 14.93 -11.48 1.48
N ASN A 207 15.50 -10.62 0.62
CA ASN A 207 15.85 -9.26 1.01
C ASN A 207 14.58 -8.40 1.05
N SER A 208 13.69 -8.64 2.01
CA SER A 208 12.35 -8.07 2.04
C SER A 208 11.82 -7.92 3.46
N ALA A 209 11.08 -6.84 3.69
CA ALA A 209 10.37 -6.61 4.95
C ALA A 209 8.96 -7.20 4.90
N HIS A 210 8.35 -7.22 3.71
CA HIS A 210 7.01 -7.71 3.44
C HIS A 210 6.97 -8.58 2.18
N ILE A 211 5.90 -9.35 2.00
CA ILE A 211 5.66 -10.11 0.77
C ILE A 211 5.25 -9.24 -0.42
N SER A 212 4.70 -8.07 -0.13
CA SER A 212 4.17 -7.11 -1.10
C SER A 212 4.62 -5.71 -0.72
N LEU A 213 4.09 -4.71 -1.42
CA LEU A 213 4.45 -3.30 -1.26
C LEU A 213 4.28 -2.84 0.18
N VAL A 214 5.23 -2.03 0.66
CA VAL A 214 5.12 -1.27 1.90
C VAL A 214 4.34 0.00 1.60
N GLU A 215 3.11 0.07 2.09
CA GLU A 215 2.16 1.13 1.75
C GLU A 215 2.09 2.21 2.83
N SER A 216 2.51 1.92 4.06
CA SER A 216 2.49 2.87 5.17
C SER A 216 3.59 2.60 6.20
N LEU A 217 4.07 3.67 6.84
CA LEU A 217 5.09 3.63 7.89
C LEU A 217 4.74 4.65 8.99
N ALA A 218 4.97 4.29 10.25
CA ALA A 218 4.86 5.21 11.38
C ALA A 218 5.78 4.77 12.53
N TYR A 219 6.55 5.69 13.11
CA TYR A 219 7.24 5.45 14.38
C TYR A 219 6.28 5.64 15.55
N SER A 220 6.45 4.85 16.61
CA SER A 220 5.84 5.12 17.91
C SER A 220 6.34 6.46 18.46
N PRO A 221 5.56 7.16 19.32
CA PRO A 221 5.97 8.45 19.88
C PRO A 221 7.29 8.40 20.67
N ASP A 222 7.66 7.24 21.21
CA ASP A 222 8.92 7.01 21.91
C ASP A 222 10.08 6.56 20.99
N GLY A 223 9.82 6.38 19.69
CA GLY A 223 10.81 6.00 18.68
C GLY A 223 11.22 4.53 18.68
N LYS A 224 10.78 3.74 19.67
CA LYS A 224 11.26 2.37 19.88
C LYS A 224 10.66 1.35 18.92
N THR A 225 9.50 1.65 18.35
CA THR A 225 8.79 0.76 17.42
C THR A 225 8.53 1.46 16.11
N LEU A 226 8.89 0.83 14.99
CA LEU A 226 8.40 1.20 13.67
C LEU A 226 7.24 0.28 13.31
N ALA A 227 6.10 0.83 12.89
CA ALA A 227 5.00 0.08 12.30
C ALA A 227 5.07 0.19 10.77
N SER A 228 4.82 -0.91 10.07
CA SER A 228 4.76 -0.94 8.61
C SER A 228 3.56 -1.73 8.10
N GLY A 229 2.79 -1.11 7.21
CA GLY A 229 1.61 -1.71 6.61
C GLY A 229 1.90 -2.21 5.20
N SER A 230 1.37 -3.38 4.88
CA SER A 230 1.47 -4.00 3.56
C SER A 230 0.13 -4.67 3.19
N PHE A 231 0.15 -5.50 2.17
CA PHE A 231 -0.99 -6.28 1.73
C PHE A 231 -1.39 -7.31 2.81
N GLN A 232 -2.57 -7.13 3.38
CA GLN A 232 -3.18 -7.98 4.41
C GLN A 232 -2.40 -8.14 5.73
N GLU A 233 -1.33 -7.38 5.93
CA GLU A 233 -0.47 -7.49 7.10
C GLU A 233 0.07 -6.14 7.60
N LEU A 234 0.32 -6.09 8.90
CA LEU A 234 0.99 -5.04 9.62
C LEU A 234 2.14 -5.68 10.41
N THR A 235 3.33 -5.08 10.35
CA THR A 235 4.50 -5.54 11.11
C THR A 235 4.97 -4.45 12.06
N LEU A 236 5.24 -4.83 13.31
CA LEU A 236 5.89 -4.00 14.32
C LEU A 236 7.35 -4.42 14.44
N TRP A 237 8.26 -3.47 14.24
CA TRP A 237 9.70 -3.66 14.29
C TRP A 237 10.27 -3.03 15.56
N ASP A 238 11.23 -3.71 16.19
CA ASP A 238 12.15 -3.06 17.13
C ASP A 238 13.02 -2.09 16.32
N ALA A 239 12.85 -0.79 16.55
CA ALA A 239 13.47 0.25 15.74
C ALA A 239 15.00 0.31 15.91
N GLU A 240 15.51 -0.09 17.07
CA GLU A 240 16.93 -0.10 17.38
C GLU A 240 17.61 -1.33 16.76
N LYS A 241 17.00 -2.51 16.94
CA LYS A 241 17.58 -3.79 16.48
C LYS A 241 17.25 -4.09 15.02
N GLY A 242 16.22 -3.46 14.46
CA GLY A 242 15.72 -3.76 13.12
C GLY A 242 15.09 -5.15 12.99
N THR A 243 14.60 -5.72 14.10
CA THR A 243 14.02 -7.06 14.13
C THR A 243 12.51 -7.02 14.23
N VAL A 244 11.84 -8.04 13.68
CA VAL A 244 10.38 -8.15 13.82
C VAL A 244 10.02 -8.46 15.27
N ARG A 245 9.26 -7.56 15.89
CA ARG A 245 8.67 -7.75 17.23
C ARG A 245 7.34 -8.47 17.13
N GLN A 246 6.48 -8.07 16.19
CA GLN A 246 5.15 -8.66 16.04
C GLN A 246 4.63 -8.55 14.60
N ARG A 247 3.81 -9.53 14.19
CA ARG A 247 3.02 -9.47 12.96
C ARG A 247 1.55 -9.54 13.31
N ILE A 248 0.76 -8.72 12.63
CA ILE A 248 -0.67 -8.59 12.81
C ILE A 248 -1.30 -8.79 11.44
N GLY A 249 -2.12 -9.82 11.31
CA GLY A 249 -2.89 -10.12 10.10
C GLY A 249 -4.36 -9.80 10.28
N GLY A 250 -5.19 -10.29 9.37
CA GLY A 250 -6.65 -10.12 9.46
C GLY A 250 -7.17 -8.87 8.78
N PHE A 251 -6.41 -8.28 7.86
CA PHE A 251 -6.90 -7.23 6.96
C PHE A 251 -7.44 -7.86 5.67
N ALA A 252 -8.41 -7.20 5.03
CA ALA A 252 -9.00 -7.64 3.77
C ALA A 252 -8.08 -7.34 2.57
N ASP A 253 -7.37 -6.21 2.61
CA ASP A 253 -6.47 -5.74 1.55
C ASP A 253 -5.26 -4.99 2.16
N ARG A 254 -4.71 -4.00 1.45
CA ARG A 254 -3.58 -3.17 1.83
C ARG A 254 -3.89 -2.31 3.05
N VAL A 255 -2.93 -2.25 3.96
CA VAL A 255 -2.87 -1.28 5.05
C VAL A 255 -2.15 -0.03 4.53
N VAL A 256 -2.91 0.94 4.03
CA VAL A 256 -2.39 2.16 3.37
C VAL A 256 -2.24 3.35 4.32
N ALA A 257 -2.79 3.25 5.53
CA ALA A 257 -2.68 4.29 6.54
C ALA A 257 -2.39 3.68 7.91
N ILE A 258 -1.48 4.29 8.67
CA ILE A 258 -1.13 3.92 10.04
C ILE A 258 -0.89 5.18 10.86
N ALA A 259 -1.39 5.22 12.09
CA ALA A 259 -1.07 6.26 13.06
C ALA A 259 -1.03 5.71 14.49
N TYR A 260 -0.04 6.11 15.28
CA TYR A 260 -0.04 5.87 16.72
C TYR A 260 -0.89 6.92 17.44
N SER A 261 -1.53 6.55 18.56
CA SER A 261 -2.08 7.54 19.49
C SER A 261 -0.96 8.38 20.10
N PRO A 262 -1.24 9.62 20.57
CA PRO A 262 -0.22 10.49 21.14
C PRO A 262 0.52 9.89 22.34
N ASP A 263 -0.15 9.04 23.12
CA ASP A 263 0.43 8.31 24.25
C ASP A 263 1.13 6.99 23.85
N GLY A 264 1.09 6.64 22.56
CA GLY A 264 1.72 5.45 22.00
C GLY A 264 1.04 4.12 22.34
N LYS A 265 -0.11 4.14 23.03
CA LYS A 265 -0.78 2.91 23.48
C LYS A 265 -1.64 2.26 22.41
N LEU A 266 -2.14 3.04 21.45
CA LEU A 266 -2.96 2.54 20.35
C LEU A 266 -2.29 2.74 19.01
N LEU A 267 -2.60 1.86 18.07
CA LEU A 267 -2.18 1.92 16.69
C LEU A 267 -3.40 1.77 15.79
N ALA A 268 -3.78 2.83 15.09
CA ALA A 268 -4.87 2.82 14.13
C ALA A 268 -4.35 2.48 12.73
N THR A 269 -5.16 1.76 11.97
CA THR A 269 -4.88 1.40 10.57
C THR A 269 -6.07 1.75 9.68
N GLY A 270 -5.80 2.18 8.45
CA GLY A 270 -6.78 2.36 7.39
C GLY A 270 -6.43 1.53 6.16
N GLY A 271 -7.45 1.00 5.50
CA GLY A 271 -7.33 0.18 4.29
C GLY A 271 -8.69 -0.25 3.76
N GLY A 272 -8.74 -1.43 3.16
CA GLY A 272 -9.96 -2.04 2.62
C GLY A 272 -9.89 -2.21 1.10
N ALA A 273 -10.60 -3.22 0.60
CA ALA A 273 -10.63 -3.54 -0.81
C ALA A 273 -11.37 -2.43 -1.58
N PRO A 274 -10.81 -1.95 -2.71
CA PRO A 274 -11.50 -1.02 -3.61
C PRO A 274 -12.92 -1.48 -3.93
N THR A 275 -13.88 -0.56 -3.87
CA THR A 275 -15.31 -0.80 -4.16
C THR A 275 -16.04 -1.75 -3.20
N GLU A 276 -15.43 -2.07 -2.06
CA GLU A 276 -16.05 -2.76 -0.91
C GLU A 276 -16.06 -1.85 0.33
N ASP A 277 -16.26 -2.41 1.53
CA ASP A 277 -16.22 -1.64 2.78
C ASP A 277 -14.78 -1.28 3.16
N GLY A 278 -14.57 0.00 3.52
CA GLY A 278 -13.32 0.48 4.08
C GLY A 278 -13.08 -0.05 5.48
N GLU A 279 -11.86 -0.51 5.77
CA GLU A 279 -11.49 -1.05 7.09
C GLU A 279 -10.76 -0.02 7.93
N VAL A 280 -11.25 0.21 9.16
CA VAL A 280 -10.52 0.93 10.21
C VAL A 280 -10.40 0.02 11.42
N LYS A 281 -9.17 -0.34 11.77
CA LYS A 281 -8.86 -1.21 12.92
C LYS A 281 -7.92 -0.48 13.86
N VAL A 282 -8.14 -0.64 15.15
CA VAL A 282 -7.31 -0.05 16.20
C VAL A 282 -6.81 -1.16 17.10
N PHE A 283 -5.49 -1.21 17.29
CA PHE A 283 -4.80 -2.22 18.06
C PHE A 283 -4.19 -1.63 19.31
N ASP A 284 -4.09 -2.42 20.36
CA ASP A 284 -3.17 -2.15 21.45
C ASP A 284 -1.72 -2.28 20.92
N ALA A 285 -0.95 -1.20 20.98
CA ALA A 285 0.38 -1.12 20.39
C ALA A 285 1.43 -2.00 21.10
N ALA A 286 1.19 -2.34 22.38
CA ALA A 286 2.09 -3.17 23.17
C ALA A 286 1.93 -4.67 22.85
N THR A 287 0.69 -5.10 22.64
CA THR A 287 0.32 -6.52 22.51
C THR A 287 -0.12 -6.89 21.10
N GLY A 288 -0.35 -5.91 20.23
CA GLY A 288 -0.88 -6.08 18.86
C GLY A 288 -2.26 -6.73 18.79
N LYS A 289 -2.99 -6.76 19.92
CA LYS A 289 -4.37 -7.27 19.96
C LYS A 289 -5.32 -6.19 19.42
N LEU A 290 -6.33 -6.62 18.67
CA LEU A 290 -7.40 -5.74 18.21
C LEU A 290 -8.13 -5.17 19.44
N ALA A 291 -8.11 -3.85 19.59
CA ALA A 291 -8.82 -3.15 20.65
C ALA A 291 -10.27 -2.88 20.23
N PHE A 292 -10.47 -2.35 19.02
CA PHE A 292 -11.78 -2.22 18.38
C PHE A 292 -11.62 -2.03 16.86
N GLU A 293 -12.71 -2.20 16.13
CA GLU A 293 -12.80 -1.91 14.70
C GLU A 293 -14.04 -1.08 14.41
N VAL A 294 -13.95 -0.18 13.42
CA VAL A 294 -15.11 0.55 12.91
C VAL A 294 -15.65 -0.21 11.71
N LYS A 295 -16.81 -0.85 11.89
CA LYS A 295 -17.49 -1.60 10.81
C LYS A 295 -18.28 -0.65 9.92
N SER A 296 -18.16 -0.85 8.60
CA SER A 296 -18.88 -0.08 7.57
C SER A 296 -18.79 1.45 7.78
N GLY A 297 -17.62 1.91 8.26
CA GLY A 297 -17.40 3.33 8.53
C GLY A 297 -17.27 4.16 7.26
N HIS A 298 -16.63 3.57 6.25
CA HIS A 298 -16.50 4.09 4.89
C HIS A 298 -16.96 3.02 3.89
N SER A 299 -17.56 3.43 2.78
CA SER A 299 -18.05 2.53 1.72
C SER A 299 -17.02 2.20 0.64
N ASP A 300 -15.74 2.54 0.89
CA ASP A 300 -14.59 2.29 0.03
C ASP A 300 -13.30 2.47 0.85
N THR A 301 -12.13 2.17 0.27
CA THR A 301 -10.81 2.20 0.92
C THR A 301 -10.57 3.45 1.77
N VAL A 302 -10.05 3.26 2.99
CA VAL A 302 -9.63 4.34 3.90
C VAL A 302 -8.15 4.66 3.67
N PHE A 303 -7.85 5.86 3.18
CA PHE A 303 -6.48 6.29 2.85
C PHE A 303 -5.79 7.10 3.95
N GLY A 304 -6.55 7.71 4.86
CA GLY A 304 -6.01 8.51 5.96
C GLY A 304 -6.59 8.09 7.30
N VAL A 305 -5.74 8.02 8.34
CA VAL A 305 -6.14 7.84 9.74
C VAL A 305 -5.27 8.74 10.64
N CYS A 306 -5.87 9.42 11.60
CA CYS A 306 -5.13 10.30 12.52
C CYS A 306 -5.87 10.45 13.86
N PHE A 307 -5.17 10.24 14.98
CA PHE A 307 -5.71 10.53 16.30
C PHE A 307 -5.72 12.04 16.58
N SER A 308 -6.73 12.50 17.31
CA SER A 308 -6.71 13.86 17.88
C SER A 308 -5.54 14.01 18.85
N PRO A 309 -5.06 15.25 19.11
CA PRO A 309 -3.93 15.50 20.01
C PRO A 309 -4.15 15.01 21.44
N ASP A 310 -5.41 14.92 21.90
CA ASP A 310 -5.78 14.37 23.20
C ASP A 310 -6.03 12.85 23.19
N GLY A 311 -5.94 12.21 22.02
CA GLY A 311 -6.13 10.77 21.81
C GLY A 311 -7.56 10.27 21.91
N LYS A 312 -8.55 11.15 22.12
CA LYS A 312 -9.95 10.78 22.35
C LYS A 312 -10.78 10.60 21.08
N LEU A 313 -10.27 11.08 19.95
CA LEU A 313 -10.94 10.98 18.66
C LEU A 313 -9.99 10.37 17.62
N LEU A 314 -10.59 9.69 16.64
CA LEU A 314 -9.91 9.22 15.45
C LEU A 314 -10.58 9.85 14.23
N ALA A 315 -9.81 10.54 13.39
CA ALA A 315 -10.26 11.03 12.09
C ALA A 315 -9.84 10.07 11.00
N THR A 316 -10.71 9.85 10.02
CA THR A 316 -10.50 8.96 8.88
C THR A 316 -10.93 9.62 7.58
N GLY A 317 -10.21 9.36 6.49
CA GLY A 317 -10.51 9.87 5.15
C GLY A 317 -10.51 8.74 4.13
N GLY A 318 -11.53 8.67 3.27
CA GLY A 318 -11.73 7.53 2.36
C GLY A 318 -12.01 7.87 0.90
N ALA A 319 -11.99 6.82 0.07
CA ALA A 319 -12.37 6.87 -1.34
C ALA A 319 -13.84 7.28 -1.55
N ASP A 320 -14.68 7.07 -0.53
CA ASP A 320 -16.06 7.56 -0.46
C ASP A 320 -16.20 9.09 -0.40
N LYS A 321 -15.07 9.82 -0.36
CA LYS A 321 -14.94 11.29 -0.42
C LYS A 321 -15.28 11.99 0.91
N PHE A 322 -15.47 11.24 1.98
CA PHE A 322 -15.76 11.80 3.30
C PHE A 322 -14.53 11.83 4.18
N VAL A 323 -14.50 12.83 5.07
CA VAL A 323 -13.78 12.73 6.34
C VAL A 323 -14.78 12.34 7.42
N LYS A 324 -14.44 11.40 8.28
CA LYS A 324 -15.28 10.96 9.40
C LYS A 324 -14.48 10.96 10.70
N VAL A 325 -15.17 11.19 11.81
CA VAL A 325 -14.58 11.23 13.16
C VAL A 325 -15.29 10.23 14.07
N TRP A 326 -14.51 9.53 14.88
CA TRP A 326 -14.93 8.45 15.76
C TRP A 326 -14.43 8.68 17.19
N GLU A 327 -15.21 8.30 18.20
CA GLU A 327 -14.79 8.28 19.60
C GLU A 327 -13.77 7.16 19.86
N VAL A 328 -12.76 7.46 20.69
CA VAL A 328 -11.77 6.51 21.18
C VAL A 328 -11.83 6.48 22.71
N PRO A 329 -11.94 5.30 23.34
CA PRO A 329 -12.06 3.97 22.73
C PRO A 329 -13.48 3.68 22.20
N GLY A 330 -13.60 2.64 21.37
CA GLY A 330 -14.89 2.03 21.01
C GLY A 330 -15.38 2.32 19.60
N GLY A 331 -14.83 3.33 18.92
CA GLY A 331 -15.09 3.56 17.49
C GLY A 331 -16.50 4.04 17.18
N LYS A 332 -17.16 4.70 18.14
CA LYS A 332 -18.50 5.25 17.94
C LYS A 332 -18.43 6.43 16.97
N PHE A 333 -19.32 6.47 15.97
CA PHE A 333 -19.41 7.59 15.04
C PHE A 333 -19.75 8.91 15.75
N VAL A 334 -19.02 9.98 15.42
CA VAL A 334 -19.24 11.33 15.96
C VAL A 334 -19.77 12.27 14.88
N LYS A 335 -19.04 12.41 13.77
CA LYS A 335 -19.31 13.43 12.76
C LYS A 335 -18.73 13.04 11.41
N SER A 336 -19.35 13.51 10.33
CA SER A 336 -18.84 13.43 8.96
C SER A 336 -18.72 14.81 8.34
N PHE A 337 -17.73 14.98 7.47
CA PHE A 337 -17.47 16.19 6.72
C PHE A 337 -17.50 15.87 5.23
N GLU A 338 -18.42 16.53 4.52
CA GLU A 338 -18.64 16.39 3.08
C GLU A 338 -18.12 17.62 2.35
N GLY A 339 -17.57 17.43 1.14
CA GLY A 339 -17.20 18.54 0.26
C GLY A 339 -16.00 18.30 -0.65
N HIS A 340 -15.28 17.19 -0.48
CA HIS A 340 -14.34 16.73 -1.51
C HIS A 340 -15.11 16.15 -2.70
N THR A 341 -14.66 16.46 -3.92
CA THR A 341 -15.32 15.96 -5.15
C THR A 341 -14.73 14.64 -5.64
N HIS A 342 -13.58 14.26 -5.09
CA HIS A 342 -12.88 12.99 -5.30
C HIS A 342 -12.41 12.41 -3.94
N HIS A 343 -11.77 11.24 -3.97
CA HIS A 343 -11.24 10.54 -2.79
C HIS A 343 -10.46 11.46 -1.84
N VAL A 344 -10.66 11.25 -0.53
CA VAL A 344 -9.82 11.83 0.50
C VAL A 344 -8.62 10.91 0.70
N LEU A 345 -7.45 11.37 0.31
CA LEU A 345 -6.20 10.59 0.30
C LEU A 345 -5.44 10.66 1.63
N ASP A 346 -5.69 11.68 2.45
CA ASP A 346 -5.16 11.75 3.81
C ASP A 346 -5.96 12.72 4.68
N VAL A 347 -5.83 12.60 6.00
CA VAL A 347 -6.45 13.51 6.98
C VAL A 347 -5.59 13.63 8.24
N GLY A 348 -5.59 14.81 8.87
CA GLY A 348 -5.04 14.97 10.20
C GLY A 348 -5.57 16.14 10.99
N TRP A 349 -5.23 16.19 12.27
CA TRP A 349 -5.66 17.21 13.21
C TRP A 349 -4.65 18.34 13.35
N THR A 350 -5.13 19.56 13.51
CA THR A 350 -4.30 20.65 14.05
C THR A 350 -3.92 20.38 15.49
N ALA A 351 -2.80 20.96 15.95
CA ALA A 351 -2.25 20.67 17.27
C ALA A 351 -3.17 21.04 18.45
N ASP A 352 -4.11 21.96 18.25
CA ASP A 352 -5.12 22.35 19.24
C ASP A 352 -6.38 21.45 19.22
N GLY A 353 -6.47 20.52 18.27
CA GLY A 353 -7.61 19.61 18.09
C GLY A 353 -8.87 20.29 17.55
N LYS A 354 -8.82 21.56 17.14
CA LYS A 354 -10.01 22.33 16.73
C LYS A 354 -10.33 22.21 15.26
N LYS A 355 -9.35 21.84 14.43
CA LYS A 355 -9.51 21.73 12.99
C LYS A 355 -8.98 20.41 12.47
N LEU A 356 -9.58 19.96 11.38
CA LEU A 356 -9.06 18.88 10.54
C LEU A 356 -8.52 19.48 9.25
N VAL A 357 -7.45 18.89 8.71
CA VAL A 357 -7.02 19.12 7.33
C VAL A 357 -7.11 17.83 6.57
N SER A 358 -7.69 17.85 5.38
CA SER A 358 -7.75 16.71 4.48
C SER A 358 -7.12 17.01 3.12
N ALA A 359 -6.44 16.01 2.58
CA ALA A 359 -5.80 16.04 1.26
C ALA A 359 -6.69 15.28 0.26
N GLY A 360 -7.07 15.94 -0.83
CA GLY A 360 -7.99 15.38 -1.81
C GLY A 360 -7.34 15.02 -3.15
N ALA A 361 -7.87 13.97 -3.76
CA ALA A 361 -7.66 13.65 -5.17
C ALA A 361 -8.35 14.65 -6.13
N ASP A 362 -9.08 15.63 -5.58
CA ASP A 362 -9.60 16.80 -6.27
C ASP A 362 -8.59 17.97 -6.30
N ASN A 363 -7.32 17.69 -5.94
CA ASN A 363 -6.18 18.60 -5.94
C ASN A 363 -6.24 19.70 -4.87
N ILE A 364 -7.20 19.61 -3.95
CA ILE A 364 -7.45 20.64 -2.94
C ILE A 364 -7.10 20.10 -1.56
N LEU A 365 -6.51 20.96 -0.73
CA LEU A 365 -6.45 20.79 0.72
C LEU A 365 -7.67 21.45 1.34
N LYS A 366 -8.42 20.75 2.20
CA LYS A 366 -9.58 21.35 2.91
C LYS A 366 -9.31 21.42 4.40
N VAL A 367 -9.70 22.54 5.00
CA VAL A 367 -9.66 22.76 6.44
C VAL A 367 -11.10 22.76 6.96
N TRP A 368 -11.36 21.96 7.98
CA TRP A 368 -12.67 21.80 8.60
C TRP A 368 -12.63 22.32 10.03
N ASP A 369 -13.64 23.08 10.42
CA ASP A 369 -13.86 23.43 11.83
C ASP A 369 -14.57 22.25 12.50
N TYR A 370 -13.89 21.57 13.41
CA TYR A 370 -14.42 20.36 14.02
C TYR A 370 -15.65 20.64 14.88
N GLU A 371 -15.61 21.71 15.68
CA GLU A 371 -16.69 22.08 16.58
C GLU A 371 -17.95 22.43 15.79
N LYS A 372 -17.82 23.32 14.79
CA LYS A 372 -18.94 23.74 13.95
C LYS A 372 -19.43 22.64 13.01
N GLY A 373 -18.56 21.70 12.64
CA GLY A 373 -18.90 20.67 11.66
C GLY A 373 -18.96 21.17 10.22
N GLU A 374 -18.29 22.27 9.92
CA GLU A 374 -18.37 22.94 8.62
C GLU A 374 -16.99 23.10 7.99
N LYS A 375 -16.96 23.29 6.67
CA LYS A 375 -15.74 23.63 5.95
C LYS A 375 -15.32 25.05 6.31
N ALA A 376 -14.14 25.18 6.92
CA ALA A 376 -13.56 26.47 7.25
C ALA A 376 -12.87 27.12 6.04
N ARG A 377 -12.14 26.33 5.22
CA ARG A 377 -11.39 26.85 4.06
C ARG A 377 -11.05 25.76 3.03
N ASP A 378 -10.96 26.17 1.77
CA ASP A 378 -10.18 25.46 0.73
C ASP A 378 -8.80 26.13 0.58
N ILE A 379 -7.73 25.34 0.58
CA ILE A 379 -6.36 25.77 0.31
C ILE A 379 -5.99 25.27 -1.11
N PRO A 380 -6.08 26.13 -2.14
CA PRO A 380 -5.63 25.80 -3.48
C PRO A 380 -4.10 25.92 -3.58
N GLY A 381 -3.52 25.32 -4.62
CA GLY A 381 -2.11 25.51 -4.94
C GLY A 381 -1.50 24.31 -5.66
N HIS A 382 -1.92 23.11 -5.29
CA HIS A 382 -1.55 21.90 -6.01
C HIS A 382 -2.29 21.78 -7.35
N LYS A 383 -1.58 21.31 -8.37
CA LYS A 383 -2.11 21.14 -9.74
C LYS A 383 -2.64 19.73 -10.02
N LEU A 384 -2.27 18.78 -9.17
CA LEU A 384 -2.68 17.37 -9.21
C LEU A 384 -3.01 16.90 -7.80
N GLN A 385 -3.33 15.61 -7.64
CA GLN A 385 -3.86 15.04 -6.41
C GLN A 385 -2.92 15.33 -5.23
N VAL A 386 -3.47 15.72 -4.09
CA VAL A 386 -2.70 15.89 -2.85
C VAL A 386 -2.70 14.54 -2.13
N THR A 387 -1.53 13.93 -1.98
CA THR A 387 -1.40 12.49 -1.73
C THR A 387 -1.13 12.16 -0.27
N ARG A 388 -0.46 13.05 0.47
CA ARG A 388 -0.13 12.81 1.88
C ARG A 388 0.05 14.11 2.64
N LEU A 389 -0.24 14.06 3.94
CA LEU A 389 -0.03 15.10 4.93
C LEU A 389 1.01 14.68 5.97
N ALA A 390 1.74 15.65 6.53
CA ALA A 390 2.51 15.45 7.75
C ALA A 390 2.44 16.71 8.62
N PHE A 391 1.89 16.60 9.83
CA PHE A 391 1.76 17.72 10.75
C PHE A 391 3.04 17.90 11.55
N VAL A 392 3.40 19.17 11.82
CA VAL A 392 4.45 19.48 12.79
C VAL A 392 3.77 19.59 14.16
N PRO A 393 4.09 18.71 15.13
CA PRO A 393 3.46 18.74 16.44
C PRO A 393 3.58 20.09 17.15
N LYS A 394 2.55 20.46 17.93
CA LYS A 394 2.50 21.71 18.72
C LYS A 394 2.51 23.01 17.92
N THR A 395 2.52 22.95 16.58
CA THR A 395 2.36 24.13 15.72
C THR A 395 1.06 24.07 14.94
N GLN A 396 0.72 25.17 14.29
CA GLN A 396 -0.38 25.23 13.32
C GLN A 396 0.11 24.99 11.90
N THR A 397 1.19 24.23 11.69
CA THR A 397 1.77 24.02 10.36
C THR A 397 1.74 22.56 9.96
N PHE A 398 1.50 22.31 8.68
CA PHE A 398 1.51 20.97 8.11
C PHE A 398 2.15 20.97 6.73
N LEU A 399 2.70 19.83 6.35
CA LEU A 399 3.26 19.54 5.04
C LEU A 399 2.22 18.84 4.20
N SER A 400 2.25 19.09 2.89
CA SER A 400 1.60 18.26 1.89
C SER A 400 2.58 17.86 0.79
N VAL A 401 2.28 16.74 0.14
CA VAL A 401 2.89 16.34 -1.14
C VAL A 401 1.81 16.05 -2.17
N SER A 402 2.17 16.17 -3.45
CA SER A 402 1.23 16.01 -4.55
C SER A 402 1.85 15.30 -5.76
N GLY A 403 0.96 14.74 -6.59
CA GLY A 403 1.30 14.26 -7.91
C GLY A 403 1.88 15.32 -8.85
N ASP A 404 1.74 16.60 -8.51
CA ASP A 404 2.36 17.72 -9.23
C ASP A 404 3.85 17.91 -8.92
N LYS A 405 4.44 16.95 -8.19
CA LYS A 405 5.85 16.86 -7.83
C LYS A 405 6.28 17.85 -6.74
N THR A 406 5.34 18.58 -6.14
CA THR A 406 5.66 19.57 -5.10
C THR A 406 5.42 19.03 -3.70
N ALA A 407 6.27 19.47 -2.78
CA ALA A 407 6.03 19.37 -1.35
C ALA A 407 6.04 20.78 -0.75
N VAL A 408 5.05 21.08 0.09
CA VAL A 408 4.81 22.44 0.60
C VAL A 408 4.48 22.41 2.08
N LEU A 409 5.09 23.32 2.86
CA LEU A 409 4.72 23.62 4.24
C LEU A 409 3.67 24.74 4.23
N TRP A 410 2.57 24.54 4.93
CA TRP A 410 1.45 25.46 5.00
C TRP A 410 1.25 25.96 6.43
N ASN A 411 0.70 27.17 6.53
CA ASN A 411 0.10 27.67 7.75
C ASN A 411 -1.38 27.24 7.77
N GLY A 412 -1.76 26.43 8.76
CA GLY A 412 -3.12 25.90 8.93
C GLY A 412 -4.16 26.93 9.39
N ASP A 413 -3.75 28.07 9.92
CA ASP A 413 -4.68 29.13 10.34
C ASP A 413 -5.15 29.98 9.17
N ASN A 414 -4.25 30.38 8.28
CA ASN A 414 -4.57 31.26 7.15
C ASN A 414 -4.49 30.57 5.77
N GLY A 415 -4.00 29.33 5.69
CA GLY A 415 -3.85 28.58 4.45
C GLY A 415 -2.70 29.04 3.57
N GLY A 416 -1.83 29.93 4.07
CA GLY A 416 -0.71 30.45 3.32
C GLY A 416 0.40 29.42 3.15
N SER A 417 0.93 29.30 1.94
CA SER A 417 2.17 28.56 1.69
C SER A 417 3.34 29.28 2.38
N MET A 418 4.10 28.53 3.19
CA MET A 418 5.24 29.03 3.94
C MET A 418 6.56 28.67 3.28
N ARG A 419 6.65 27.47 2.71
CA ARG A 419 7.90 26.91 2.19
C ARG A 419 7.66 25.81 1.18
N SER A 420 8.48 25.76 0.15
CA SER A 420 8.50 24.65 -0.81
C SER A 420 9.78 23.84 -0.68
N TYR A 421 9.67 22.53 -0.87
CA TYR A 421 10.80 21.61 -0.88
C TYR A 421 10.98 21.08 -2.31
N ALA A 422 11.95 21.63 -3.02
CA ALA A 422 12.14 21.40 -4.45
C ALA A 422 12.96 20.12 -4.75
N GLY A 423 12.99 19.71 -6.02
CA GLY A 423 13.92 18.70 -6.53
C GLY A 423 13.28 17.40 -7.01
N SER A 424 12.03 17.11 -6.63
CA SER A 424 11.26 15.97 -7.13
C SER A 424 10.95 16.14 -8.62
N GLN A 425 11.16 15.08 -9.39
CA GLN A 425 10.96 15.05 -10.84
C GLN A 425 9.73 14.25 -11.26
N ASP A 426 9.07 13.58 -10.31
CA ASP A 426 7.90 12.73 -10.56
C ASP A 426 6.90 12.76 -9.38
N PHE A 427 5.79 12.06 -9.54
CA PHE A 427 4.66 11.97 -8.61
C PHE A 427 5.12 11.63 -7.18
N LEU A 428 4.69 12.41 -6.18
CA LEU A 428 5.03 12.15 -4.77
C LEU A 428 3.92 11.37 -4.06
N TYR A 429 4.31 10.35 -3.29
CA TYR A 429 3.41 9.50 -2.52
C TYR A 429 3.46 9.78 -1.03
N ALA A 430 4.62 10.17 -0.51
CA ALA A 430 4.84 10.21 0.93
C ALA A 430 5.64 11.43 1.37
N VAL A 431 5.28 11.93 2.56
CA VAL A 431 6.00 12.96 3.29
C VAL A 431 6.01 12.62 4.78
N ALA A 432 7.11 12.92 5.45
CA ALA A 432 7.24 12.82 6.89
C ALA A 432 8.10 13.95 7.44
N THR A 433 7.86 14.30 8.70
CA THR A 433 8.63 15.30 9.44
C THR A 433 8.90 14.80 10.85
N ASN A 434 10.00 15.23 11.46
CA ASN A 434 10.26 14.96 12.87
C ASN A 434 9.46 15.93 13.77
N PRO A 435 9.32 15.66 15.08
CA PRO A 435 8.45 16.45 15.97
C PRO A 435 8.76 17.95 16.03
N ASP A 436 10.03 18.33 15.81
CA ASP A 436 10.45 19.73 15.81
C ASP A 436 10.27 20.42 14.44
N GLY A 437 9.89 19.68 13.39
CA GLY A 437 9.70 20.21 12.04
C GLY A 437 11.00 20.58 11.30
N ASN A 438 12.16 20.20 11.84
CA ASN A 438 13.48 20.58 11.32
C ASN A 438 14.07 19.58 10.33
N LEU A 439 13.46 18.40 10.18
CA LEU A 439 13.77 17.44 9.14
C LEU A 439 12.50 17.10 8.37
N VAL A 440 12.61 17.09 7.03
CA VAL A 440 11.51 16.66 6.15
C VAL A 440 12.04 15.60 5.20
N ALA A 441 11.29 14.52 5.03
CA ALA A 441 11.58 13.47 4.06
C ALA A 441 10.42 13.35 3.07
N THR A 442 10.71 13.22 1.77
CA THR A 442 9.70 12.91 0.75
C THR A 442 10.08 11.68 -0.07
N GLY A 443 9.08 11.01 -0.64
CA GLY A 443 9.24 9.84 -1.50
C GLY A 443 8.17 9.77 -2.58
N GLY A 444 8.50 9.20 -3.73
CA GLY A 444 7.62 9.17 -4.89
C GLY A 444 7.98 8.13 -5.96
N GLU A 445 7.36 8.28 -7.13
CA GLU A 445 7.41 7.36 -8.29
C GLU A 445 8.82 7.14 -8.85
N GLU A 446 9.65 8.17 -8.80
CA GLU A 446 11.05 8.09 -9.21
C GLU A 446 11.91 7.18 -8.32
N GLY A 447 11.41 6.80 -7.14
CA GLY A 447 12.07 5.86 -6.25
C GLY A 447 13.19 6.47 -5.41
N ILE A 448 13.33 7.79 -5.34
CA ILE A 448 14.34 8.47 -4.52
C ILE A 448 13.67 9.03 -3.27
N VAL A 449 14.33 8.85 -2.11
CA VAL A 449 13.93 9.54 -0.89
C VAL A 449 14.73 10.85 -0.81
N ARG A 450 14.06 11.99 -0.62
CA ARG A 450 14.75 13.27 -0.42
C ARG A 450 14.65 13.71 1.01
N LEU A 451 15.79 14.01 1.60
CA LEU A 451 15.91 14.58 2.93
C LEU A 451 16.19 16.08 2.82
N TYR A 452 15.45 16.87 3.57
CA TYR A 452 15.54 18.33 3.59
C TYR A 452 15.75 18.85 5.00
N ASN A 453 16.40 20.00 5.08
CA ASN A 453 16.34 20.83 6.26
C ASN A 453 14.94 21.48 6.31
N GLY A 454 14.18 21.14 7.34
CA GLY A 454 12.79 21.59 7.51
C GLY A 454 12.66 23.10 7.74
N THR A 455 13.68 23.73 8.34
CA THR A 455 13.70 25.17 8.68
C THR A 455 13.93 26.07 7.48
N ASN A 456 14.71 25.64 6.49
CA ASN A 456 15.06 26.48 5.34
C ASN A 456 14.66 25.88 3.98
N GLY A 457 14.24 24.61 3.93
CA GLY A 457 13.75 23.93 2.73
C GLY A 457 14.85 23.41 1.80
N GLN A 458 16.12 23.57 2.18
CA GLN A 458 17.24 23.11 1.37
C GLN A 458 17.34 21.58 1.40
N LEU A 459 17.62 21.01 0.23
CA LEU A 459 17.90 19.59 0.10
C LEU A 459 19.21 19.27 0.83
N VAL A 460 19.15 18.33 1.78
CA VAL A 460 20.31 17.76 2.45
C VAL A 460 20.88 16.62 1.62
N LYS A 461 20.03 15.67 1.21
CA LYS A 461 20.45 14.49 0.45
C LYS A 461 19.32 13.92 -0.39
N ALA A 462 19.66 13.50 -1.62
CA ALA A 462 18.86 12.56 -2.40
C ALA A 462 19.40 11.15 -2.17
N MET A 463 18.56 10.27 -1.62
CA MET A 463 18.91 8.91 -1.19
C MET A 463 18.38 7.92 -2.22
N LEU A 464 19.31 7.39 -3.02
CA LEU A 464 19.05 6.43 -4.09
C LEU A 464 18.69 5.04 -3.53
N PRO A 465 18.19 4.12 -4.36
CA PRO A 465 18.19 2.70 -4.02
C PRO A 465 19.60 2.22 -3.64
N PRO A 466 19.77 1.43 -2.57
CA PRO A 466 21.08 0.91 -2.18
C PRO A 466 21.81 0.19 -3.32
N ASP A 467 21.06 -0.52 -4.17
CA ASP A 467 21.60 -1.27 -5.31
C ASP A 467 21.90 -0.38 -6.55
N ALA A 468 21.59 0.92 -6.48
CA ALA A 468 21.77 1.88 -7.56
C ALA A 468 22.91 2.89 -7.30
N GLU A 469 23.59 2.82 -6.14
CA GLU A 469 24.80 3.61 -5.95
C GLU A 469 25.90 3.09 -6.89
N PRO A 470 26.63 3.98 -7.60
CA PRO A 470 27.76 3.54 -8.42
C PRO A 470 28.74 2.81 -7.51
N LYS A 471 29.00 1.53 -7.82
CA LYS A 471 30.07 0.77 -7.16
C LYS A 471 31.33 1.62 -7.25
N LYS A 472 31.87 2.05 -6.10
CA LYS A 472 33.17 2.74 -6.08
C LYS A 472 34.12 1.86 -6.86
N ASP A 473 34.74 2.44 -7.88
CA ASP A 473 35.75 1.77 -8.70
C ASP A 473 36.70 1.00 -7.78
N GLU A 474 36.65 -0.33 -7.85
CA GLU A 474 37.74 -1.15 -7.35
C GLU A 474 38.96 -0.69 -8.15
N LYS A 475 39.83 0.10 -7.50
CA LYS A 475 41.13 0.45 -8.03
C LYS A 475 41.83 -0.85 -8.40
N LYS A 476 41.92 -1.11 -9.71
CA LYS A 476 42.73 -2.17 -10.30
C LYS A 476 44.20 -1.98 -9.94
#